data_AF-A0A8R7PZ09-F1
#
_entry.id   AF-A0A8R7PZ09-F1
#
_cell.length_a   1.000
_cell.length_b   1.000
_cell.length_c   1.000
_cell.angle_alpha   90.00
_cell.angle_beta   90.00
_cell.angle_gamma   90.00
#
_symmetry.space_group_name_H-M   'P 1'
#
loop_
_entity.id
_entity.type
_entity.pdbx_description
1 polymer ?
#
loop_
_entity_poly.entity_id
_entity_poly.type
_entity_poly.pdbx_seq_one_letter_code
_entity_poly.pdbx_strand_id
1 'polypeptide(L)'
;MACQQLTGSIGALARTGNPPPRNIQKDMIKQCKEYNLVWIGKNKVAALEPEEIEYLLGFPKDHTRGLASTNRYKSLGNSFQVDTVAYHLSVLRGMFPNGVTVLSLFTGIGGGEVALHRLGIHMKTVVSVEIDKASKRIFRHWWDQTQTGTLIEFDDVKSLTDATVASLVTRFGGFDLVIGGSPCNNLAGCNRYSRDGLEG
;
A
#
# COMPACT_ATOMS: atom_id res chain seq x y z
N MET A 1 4.49 11.89 -17.49
CA MET A 1 5.39 12.45 -18.54
C MET A 1 6.87 12.19 -18.26
N ALA A 2 7.38 12.38 -17.03
CA ALA A 2 8.80 12.15 -16.71
C ALA A 2 9.29 10.69 -16.96
N CYS A 3 8.50 9.68 -16.59
CA CYS A 3 8.92 8.27 -16.74
C CYS A 3 9.06 7.82 -18.22
N GLN A 4 8.18 8.28 -19.11
CA GLN A 4 8.25 7.94 -20.54
C GLN A 4 9.48 8.57 -21.22
N GLN A 5 9.84 9.81 -20.87
CA GLN A 5 11.06 10.44 -21.37
C GLN A 5 12.32 9.73 -20.85
N LEU A 6 12.31 9.29 -19.59
CA LEU A 6 13.42 8.55 -18.97
C LEU A 6 13.64 7.17 -19.62
N THR A 7 12.57 6.39 -19.81
CA THR A 7 12.64 5.06 -20.46
C THR A 7 13.16 5.15 -21.90
N GLY A 8 12.74 6.17 -22.66
CA GLY A 8 13.28 6.45 -24.00
C GLY A 8 14.78 6.78 -23.99
N SER A 9 15.22 7.53 -22.98
CA SER A 9 16.63 7.95 -22.83
C SER A 9 17.53 6.76 -22.48
N ILE A 10 17.11 5.89 -21.56
CA ILE A 10 17.84 4.66 -21.21
C ILE A 10 17.90 3.70 -22.41
N GLY A 11 16.82 3.60 -23.19
CA GLY A 11 16.79 2.77 -24.39
C GLY A 11 17.71 3.27 -25.51
N ALA A 12 17.95 4.58 -25.60
CA ALA A 12 18.94 5.17 -26.49
C ALA A 12 20.37 4.91 -26.01
N LEU A 13 20.63 5.10 -24.71
CA LEU A 13 21.94 4.84 -24.09
C LEU A 13 22.37 3.37 -24.22
N ALA A 14 21.42 2.43 -24.09
CA ALA A 14 21.67 1.01 -24.26
C ALA A 14 22.21 0.63 -25.65
N ARG A 15 22.03 1.49 -26.67
CA ARG A 15 22.50 1.26 -28.05
C ARG A 15 23.93 1.74 -28.28
N THR A 16 24.56 2.41 -27.32
CA THR A 16 25.88 3.06 -27.47
C THR A 16 27.06 2.09 -27.34
N GLY A 17 27.00 0.95 -28.04
CA GLY A 17 28.03 -0.10 -28.02
C GLY A 17 27.52 -1.42 -27.45
N ASN A 18 28.31 -2.49 -27.61
CA ASN A 18 27.98 -3.82 -27.09
C ASN A 18 29.21 -4.48 -26.42
N PRO A 19 29.39 -4.35 -25.10
CA PRO A 19 28.53 -3.61 -24.17
C PRO A 19 28.74 -2.08 -24.25
N PRO A 20 27.77 -1.26 -23.80
CA PRO A 20 27.98 0.18 -23.67
C PRO A 20 29.17 0.53 -22.76
N PRO A 21 29.79 1.71 -22.88
CA PRO A 21 30.82 2.19 -21.96
C PRO A 21 30.43 2.08 -20.47
N ARG A 22 31.41 1.80 -19.60
CA ARG A 22 31.16 1.58 -18.16
C ARG A 22 30.46 2.74 -17.45
N ASN A 23 30.75 3.99 -17.84
CA ASN A 23 30.06 5.17 -17.31
C ASN A 23 28.58 5.17 -17.67
N ILE A 24 28.25 4.88 -18.94
CA ILE A 24 26.87 4.78 -19.41
C ILE A 24 26.13 3.65 -18.70
N GLN A 25 26.76 2.49 -18.54
CA GLN A 25 26.17 1.38 -17.77
C GLN A 25 25.85 1.80 -16.32
N LYS A 26 26.76 2.51 -15.64
CA LYS A 26 26.54 3.00 -14.27
C LYS A 26 25.36 3.97 -14.21
N ASP A 27 25.26 4.90 -15.15
CA ASP A 27 24.16 5.87 -15.20
C ASP A 27 22.81 5.20 -15.47
N MET A 28 22.77 4.22 -16.38
CA MET A 28 21.56 3.42 -16.64
C MET A 28 21.13 2.63 -15.40
N ILE A 29 22.07 1.93 -14.75
CA ILE A 29 21.78 1.18 -13.52
C ILE A 29 21.29 2.12 -12.41
N LYS A 30 21.90 3.30 -12.27
CA LYS A 30 21.48 4.30 -11.29
C LYS A 30 20.02 4.70 -11.53
N GLN A 31 19.65 5.05 -12.77
CA GLN A 31 18.28 5.43 -13.11
C GLN A 31 17.30 4.25 -12.92
N CYS A 32 17.66 3.04 -13.35
CA CYS A 32 16.79 1.87 -13.14
C CYS A 32 16.54 1.62 -11.65
N LYS A 33 17.56 1.74 -10.79
CA LYS A 33 17.42 1.61 -9.34
C LYS A 33 16.60 2.75 -8.74
N GLU A 34 16.81 3.96 -9.21
CA GLU A 34 16.13 5.14 -8.69
C GLU A 34 14.62 5.07 -8.97
N TYR A 35 14.21 4.65 -10.16
CA TYR A 35 12.82 4.64 -10.59
C TYR A 35 12.17 3.25 -10.59
N ASN A 36 12.86 2.24 -10.06
CA ASN A 36 12.45 0.83 -10.07
C ASN A 36 12.05 0.34 -11.47
N LEU A 37 12.86 0.67 -12.48
CA LEU A 37 12.61 0.25 -13.86
C LEU A 37 13.09 -1.18 -14.09
N VAL A 38 12.31 -1.93 -14.86
CA VAL A 38 12.59 -3.31 -15.25
C VAL A 38 12.84 -3.42 -16.75
N TRP A 39 13.68 -4.36 -17.16
CA TRP A 39 13.96 -4.64 -18.56
C TRP A 39 12.83 -5.49 -19.16
N ILE A 40 12.15 -4.95 -20.16
CA ILE A 40 11.01 -5.62 -20.83
C ILE A 40 11.36 -6.11 -22.24
N GLY A 41 12.60 -5.88 -22.69
CA GLY A 41 13.07 -6.32 -23.99
C GLY A 41 14.42 -5.68 -24.35
N LYS A 42 14.92 -6.03 -25.54
CA LYS A 42 16.21 -5.50 -26.05
C LYS A 42 16.17 -3.97 -26.08
N ASN A 43 17.03 -3.34 -25.28
CA ASN A 43 17.16 -1.89 -25.15
C ASN A 43 15.87 -1.19 -24.72
N LYS A 44 15.00 -1.88 -23.97
CA LYS A 44 13.73 -1.34 -23.47
C LYS A 44 13.59 -1.59 -21.98
N VAL A 45 13.30 -0.52 -21.26
CA VAL A 45 12.92 -0.54 -19.85
C VAL A 45 11.54 0.08 -19.68
N ALA A 46 10.81 -0.36 -18.65
CA ALA A 46 9.52 0.20 -18.26
C ALA A 46 9.42 0.27 -16.73
N ALA A 47 8.52 1.12 -16.24
CA ALA A 47 8.10 1.06 -14.85
C ALA A 47 7.20 -0.17 -14.63
N LEU A 48 7.16 -0.65 -13.39
CA LEU A 48 6.23 -1.70 -12.99
C LEU A 48 4.78 -1.25 -13.18
N GLU A 49 3.94 -2.12 -13.71
CA GLU A 49 2.49 -1.91 -13.80
C GLU A 49 1.85 -2.02 -12.40
N PRO A 50 0.69 -1.36 -12.13
CA PRO A 50 0.07 -1.40 -10.81
C PRO A 50 -0.22 -2.82 -10.31
N GLU A 51 -0.61 -3.73 -11.20
CA GLU A 51 -0.87 -5.14 -10.91
C GLU A 51 0.41 -5.88 -10.47
N GLU A 52 1.56 -5.54 -11.04
CA GLU A 52 2.85 -6.09 -10.64
C GLU A 52 3.26 -5.58 -9.25
N ILE A 53 2.94 -4.32 -8.94
CA ILE A 53 3.19 -3.74 -7.61
C ILE A 53 2.26 -4.34 -6.56
N GLU A 54 0.97 -4.54 -6.86
CA GLU A 54 0.02 -5.27 -6.01
C GLU A 54 0.59 -6.64 -5.64
N TYR A 55 1.06 -7.38 -6.64
CA TYR A 55 1.67 -8.69 -6.44
C TYR A 55 2.92 -8.63 -5.55
N LEU A 56 3.86 -7.71 -5.81
CA LEU A 56 5.09 -7.55 -5.03
C LEU A 56 4.81 -7.16 -3.56
N LEU A 57 3.75 -6.38 -3.33
CA LEU A 57 3.33 -5.98 -1.99
C LEU A 57 2.45 -7.03 -1.29
N GLY A 58 2.08 -8.11 -1.98
CA GLY A 58 1.29 -9.21 -1.41
C GLY A 58 -0.21 -8.93 -1.31
N PHE A 59 -0.72 -7.95 -2.06
CA PHE A 59 -2.14 -7.68 -2.21
C PHE A 59 -2.80 -8.66 -3.19
N PRO A 60 -4.13 -8.85 -3.10
CA PRO A 60 -4.88 -9.55 -4.13
C PRO A 60 -4.70 -8.91 -5.51
N LYS A 61 -4.76 -9.71 -6.57
CA LYS A 61 -4.77 -9.20 -7.94
C LYS A 61 -5.96 -8.25 -8.15
N ASP A 62 -5.72 -7.13 -8.82
CA ASP A 62 -6.72 -6.10 -9.12
C ASP A 62 -7.25 -5.36 -7.87
N HIS A 63 -6.55 -5.43 -6.73
CA HIS A 63 -7.00 -4.82 -5.45
C HIS A 63 -7.29 -3.32 -5.58
N THR A 64 -6.50 -2.60 -6.38
CA THR A 64 -6.68 -1.15 -6.58
C THR A 64 -7.39 -0.79 -7.90
N ARG A 65 -7.97 -1.79 -8.59
CA ARG A 65 -8.64 -1.59 -9.88
C ARG A 65 -9.86 -0.67 -9.74
N GLY A 66 -10.12 0.13 -10.78
CA GLY A 66 -11.23 1.09 -10.80
C GLY A 66 -10.87 2.50 -10.34
N LEU A 67 -9.63 2.73 -9.90
CA LEU A 67 -9.06 4.07 -9.75
C LEU A 67 -8.25 4.50 -10.96
N ALA A 68 -8.09 5.82 -11.12
CA ALA A 68 -7.13 6.39 -12.06
C ALA A 68 -5.70 5.92 -11.73
N SER A 69 -4.87 5.67 -12.75
CA SER A 69 -3.54 5.06 -12.59
C SER A 69 -2.66 5.80 -11.58
N THR A 70 -2.69 7.14 -11.57
CA THR A 70 -1.91 7.95 -10.61
C THR A 70 -2.28 7.66 -9.16
N ASN A 71 -3.57 7.46 -8.87
CA ASN A 71 -4.04 7.15 -7.53
C ASN A 71 -3.65 5.72 -7.13
N ARG A 72 -3.67 4.76 -8.07
CA ARG A 72 -3.21 3.39 -7.81
C ARG A 72 -1.74 3.37 -7.37
N TYR A 73 -0.86 4.03 -8.13
CA TYR A 73 0.56 4.13 -7.76
C TYR A 73 0.79 4.83 -6.41
N LYS A 74 0.03 5.90 -6.13
CA LYS A 74 0.11 6.61 -4.84
C LYS A 74 -0.28 5.70 -3.68
N SER A 75 -1.45 5.07 -3.76
CA SER A 75 -1.97 4.20 -2.72
C SER A 75 -1.09 2.97 -2.48
N LEU A 76 -0.60 2.32 -3.55
CA LEU A 76 0.32 1.18 -3.44
C LEU A 76 1.68 1.60 -2.86
N GLY A 77 2.23 2.72 -3.32
CA GLY A 77 3.53 3.22 -2.86
C GLY A 77 3.59 3.54 -1.37
N ASN A 78 2.45 3.79 -0.71
CA ASN A 78 2.37 4.11 0.72
C ASN A 78 1.73 2.99 1.55
N SER A 79 1.54 1.81 0.96
CA SER A 79 0.90 0.68 1.63
C SER A 79 1.91 -0.24 2.30
N PHE A 80 1.42 -1.09 3.21
CA PHE A 80 2.23 -2.14 3.80
C PHE A 80 2.65 -3.19 2.77
N GLN A 81 3.84 -3.76 2.98
CA GLN A 81 4.16 -5.07 2.42
C GLN A 81 3.42 -6.13 3.25
N VAL A 82 2.40 -6.75 2.66
CA VAL A 82 1.41 -7.60 3.35
C VAL A 82 2.07 -8.82 3.98
N ASP A 83 3.02 -9.49 3.32
CA ASP A 83 3.65 -10.71 3.85
C ASP A 83 4.48 -10.45 5.11
N THR A 84 5.15 -9.29 5.17
CA THR A 84 5.98 -8.85 6.30
C THR A 84 5.08 -8.56 7.49
N VAL A 85 3.99 -7.81 7.27
CA VAL A 85 2.99 -7.55 8.32
C VAL A 85 2.34 -8.85 8.77
N ALA A 86 1.96 -9.74 7.84
CA ALA A 86 1.39 -11.04 8.16
C ALA A 86 2.33 -11.91 9.00
N TYR A 87 3.64 -11.90 8.71
CA TYR A 87 4.61 -12.61 9.54
C TYR A 87 4.57 -12.12 11.00
N HIS A 88 4.57 -10.81 11.22
CA HIS A 88 4.51 -10.24 12.57
C HIS A 88 3.17 -10.48 13.27
N LEU A 89 2.05 -10.42 12.54
CA LEU A 89 0.71 -10.64 13.09
C LEU A 89 0.37 -12.14 13.26
N SER A 90 1.17 -13.06 12.73
CA SER A 90 0.90 -14.50 12.76
C SER A 90 0.71 -15.07 14.17
N VAL A 91 1.39 -14.50 15.17
CA VAL A 91 1.27 -14.89 16.59
C VAL A 91 -0.15 -14.72 17.13
N LEU A 92 -0.91 -13.76 16.60
CA LEU A 92 -2.28 -13.48 17.04
C LEU A 92 -3.23 -14.63 16.70
N ARG A 93 -2.92 -15.45 15.70
CA ARG A 93 -3.78 -16.57 15.27
C ARG A 93 -4.03 -17.57 16.39
N GLY A 94 -3.02 -17.87 17.21
CA GLY A 94 -3.17 -18.78 18.35
C GLY A 94 -3.75 -18.09 19.59
N MET A 95 -3.52 -16.78 19.73
CA MET A 95 -3.97 -16.00 20.90
C MET A 95 -5.46 -15.65 20.83
N PHE A 96 -5.99 -15.43 19.64
CA PHE A 96 -7.36 -14.98 19.40
C PHE A 96 -8.13 -15.93 18.46
N PRO A 97 -8.45 -17.17 18.91
CA PRO A 97 -9.10 -18.17 18.06
C PRO A 97 -10.51 -17.76 17.58
N ASN A 98 -11.17 -16.85 18.31
CA ASN A 98 -12.49 -16.32 17.98
C ASN A 98 -12.43 -15.01 17.18
N GLY A 99 -11.25 -14.60 16.73
CA GLY A 99 -11.03 -13.36 15.99
C GLY A 99 -10.76 -12.14 16.86
N VAL A 100 -10.43 -11.03 16.19
CA VAL A 100 -9.91 -9.79 16.78
C VAL A 100 -10.81 -8.58 16.50
N THR A 101 -10.81 -7.62 17.41
CA THR A 101 -11.32 -6.27 17.20
C THR A 101 -10.14 -5.33 16.97
N VAL A 102 -10.12 -4.61 15.85
CA VAL A 102 -8.96 -3.85 15.38
C VAL A 102 -9.28 -2.35 15.35
N LEU A 103 -8.36 -1.54 15.87
CA LEU A 103 -8.28 -0.10 15.59
C LEU A 103 -7.13 0.13 14.62
N SER A 104 -7.46 0.53 13.40
CA SER A 104 -6.54 0.75 12.29
C SER A 104 -6.42 2.24 12.01
N LEU A 105 -5.25 2.81 12.31
CA LEU A 105 -4.96 4.23 12.12
C LEU A 105 -4.14 4.41 10.84
N PHE A 106 -4.52 5.36 9.98
CA PHE A 106 -3.89 5.54 8.67
C PHE A 106 -3.95 4.24 7.85
N THR A 107 -5.16 3.69 7.70
CA THR A 107 -5.44 2.35 7.15
C THR A 107 -4.97 2.18 5.70
N GLY A 108 -4.93 3.26 4.93
CA GLY A 108 -4.61 3.24 3.51
C GLY A 108 -5.55 2.32 2.74
N ILE A 109 -4.98 1.40 1.98
CA ILE A 109 -5.73 0.40 1.19
C ILE A 109 -5.99 -0.92 1.94
N GLY A 110 -5.83 -0.93 3.26
CA GLY A 110 -6.15 -2.08 4.11
C GLY A 110 -5.05 -3.13 4.21
N GLY A 111 -3.77 -2.74 4.14
CA GLY A 111 -2.67 -3.72 4.13
C GLY A 111 -2.60 -4.60 5.39
N GLY A 112 -2.96 -4.06 6.55
CA GLY A 112 -3.00 -4.83 7.81
C GLY A 112 -4.16 -5.81 7.85
N GLU A 113 -5.32 -5.41 7.35
CA GLU A 113 -6.54 -6.20 7.30
C GLU A 113 -6.44 -7.31 6.25
N VAL A 114 -5.83 -7.03 5.10
CA VAL A 114 -5.46 -8.04 4.10
C VAL A 114 -4.50 -9.06 4.72
N ALA A 115 -3.52 -8.63 5.52
CA ALA A 115 -2.62 -9.54 6.22
C ALA A 115 -3.37 -10.44 7.23
N LEU A 116 -4.25 -9.88 8.07
CA LEU A 116 -5.08 -10.63 9.02
C LEU A 116 -5.98 -11.65 8.31
N HIS A 117 -6.62 -11.23 7.22
CA HIS A 117 -7.44 -12.10 6.40
C HIS A 117 -6.64 -13.27 5.81
N ARG A 118 -5.43 -13.01 5.27
CA ARG A 118 -4.54 -14.06 4.75
C ARG A 118 -4.07 -15.05 5.82
N LEU A 119 -3.97 -14.61 7.07
CA LEU A 119 -3.67 -15.49 8.22
C LEU A 119 -4.88 -16.32 8.69
N GLY A 120 -6.07 -16.06 8.14
CA GLY A 120 -7.32 -16.67 8.59
C GLY A 120 -7.79 -16.18 9.96
N ILE A 121 -7.33 -15.00 10.39
CA ILE A 121 -7.77 -14.38 11.63
C ILE A 121 -9.05 -13.62 11.34
N HIS A 122 -10.16 -14.06 11.95
CA HIS A 122 -11.44 -13.40 11.78
C HIS A 122 -11.40 -11.99 12.39
N MET A 123 -11.85 -10.99 11.62
CA MET A 123 -11.98 -9.61 12.12
C MET A 123 -13.43 -9.39 12.53
N LYS A 124 -13.70 -9.35 13.84
CA LYS A 124 -15.04 -9.16 14.40
C LYS A 124 -15.54 -7.74 14.11
N THR A 125 -14.69 -6.77 14.43
CA THR A 125 -14.91 -5.34 14.18
C THR A 125 -13.60 -4.70 13.77
N VAL A 126 -13.62 -3.86 12.75
CA VAL A 126 -12.52 -2.97 12.38
C VAL A 126 -13.01 -1.53 12.44
N VAL A 127 -12.30 -0.72 13.21
CA VAL A 127 -12.43 0.74 13.20
C VAL A 127 -11.26 1.27 12.39
N SER A 128 -11.51 1.77 11.18
CA SER A 128 -10.48 2.30 10.28
C SER A 128 -10.52 3.82 10.23
N VAL A 129 -9.34 4.45 10.22
CA VAL A 129 -9.18 5.89 10.06
C VAL A 129 -8.32 6.17 8.83
N GLU A 130 -8.89 6.82 7.83
CA GLU A 130 -8.18 7.14 6.59
C GLU A 130 -8.72 8.44 5.97
N ILE A 131 -7.82 9.35 5.61
CA ILE A 131 -8.18 10.66 5.06
C ILE A 131 -8.37 10.60 3.53
N ASP A 132 -7.63 9.72 2.86
CA ASP A 132 -7.68 9.56 1.42
C ASP A 132 -8.92 8.76 0.98
N LYS A 133 -9.90 9.49 0.44
CA LYS A 133 -11.17 8.91 -0.06
C LYS A 133 -10.97 7.80 -1.10
N ALA A 134 -9.90 7.86 -1.89
CA ALA A 134 -9.63 6.84 -2.90
C ALA A 134 -9.18 5.52 -2.25
N SER A 135 -8.29 5.60 -1.27
CA SER A 135 -7.82 4.45 -0.47
C SER A 135 -8.95 3.85 0.37
N LYS A 136 -9.80 4.68 1.00
CA LYS A 136 -11.04 4.22 1.65
C LYS A 136 -11.94 3.41 0.73
N ARG A 137 -12.17 3.90 -0.49
CA ARG A 137 -13.01 3.19 -1.48
C ARG A 137 -12.42 1.84 -1.86
N ILE A 138 -11.10 1.74 -2.01
CA ILE A 138 -10.42 0.45 -2.24
C ILE A 138 -10.64 -0.48 -1.07
N PHE A 139 -10.32 -0.02 0.15
CA PHE A 139 -10.43 -0.84 1.34
C PHE A 139 -11.86 -1.32 1.56
N ARG A 140 -12.85 -0.43 1.40
CA ARG A 140 -14.27 -0.78 1.54
C ARG A 140 -14.74 -1.78 0.48
N HIS A 141 -14.32 -1.62 -0.77
CA HIS A 141 -14.65 -2.60 -1.81
C HIS A 141 -14.13 -4.00 -1.48
N TRP A 142 -12.87 -4.09 -1.02
CA TRP A 142 -12.29 -5.34 -0.57
C TRP A 142 -13.01 -5.90 0.66
N TRP A 143 -13.36 -5.04 1.62
CA TRP A 143 -14.08 -5.42 2.84
C TRP A 143 -15.43 -6.08 2.50
N ASP A 144 -16.25 -5.41 1.68
CA ASP A 144 -17.58 -5.87 1.31
C ASP A 144 -17.56 -7.21 0.54
N GLN A 145 -16.44 -7.53 -0.12
CA GLN A 145 -16.26 -8.80 -0.84
C GLN A 145 -15.74 -9.95 0.02
N THR A 146 -15.03 -9.66 1.10
CA THR A 146 -14.21 -10.67 1.78
C THR A 146 -14.54 -10.85 3.26
N GLN A 147 -15.18 -9.86 3.90
CA GLN A 147 -15.39 -9.84 5.34
C GLN A 147 -16.86 -9.90 5.73
N THR A 148 -17.14 -10.52 6.86
CA THR A 148 -18.48 -10.61 7.47
C THR A 148 -18.61 -9.81 8.76
N GLY A 149 -17.51 -9.24 9.25
CA GLY A 149 -17.48 -8.44 10.48
C GLY A 149 -18.05 -7.04 10.28
N THR A 150 -17.96 -6.22 11.33
CA THR A 150 -18.39 -4.83 11.29
C THR A 150 -17.24 -3.90 10.90
N LEU A 151 -17.42 -3.07 9.87
CA LEU A 151 -16.50 -1.98 9.53
C LEU A 151 -17.07 -0.63 9.96
N ILE A 152 -16.29 0.15 10.70
CA ILE A 152 -16.58 1.53 11.08
C ILE A 152 -15.46 2.40 10.54
N GLU A 153 -15.82 3.42 9.78
CA GLU A 153 -14.84 4.31 9.14
C GLU A 153 -14.91 5.71 9.71
N PHE A 154 -13.74 6.27 10.01
CA PHE A 154 -13.52 7.67 10.32
C PHE A 154 -12.63 8.30 9.23
N ASP A 155 -12.79 9.59 8.98
CA ASP A 155 -12.01 10.30 7.96
C ASP A 155 -10.70 10.88 8.53
N ASP A 156 -10.74 11.43 9.74
CA ASP A 156 -9.59 12.12 10.36
C ASP A 156 -9.38 11.57 11.78
N VAL A 157 -8.13 11.35 12.18
CA VAL A 157 -7.79 10.90 13.54
C VAL A 157 -8.25 11.88 14.61
N LYS A 158 -8.36 13.18 14.29
CA LYS A 158 -8.91 14.22 15.16
C LYS A 158 -10.36 13.96 15.56
N SER A 159 -11.10 13.15 14.80
CA SER A 159 -12.46 12.73 15.15
C SER A 159 -12.50 11.62 16.23
N LEU A 160 -11.38 10.92 16.44
CA LEU A 160 -11.21 9.96 17.54
C LEU A 160 -10.84 10.68 18.84
N THR A 161 -11.78 11.47 19.35
CA THR A 161 -11.67 12.05 20.69
C THR A 161 -11.67 10.97 21.78
N ASP A 162 -11.21 11.30 22.99
CA ASP A 162 -11.26 10.39 24.15
C ASP A 162 -12.67 9.84 24.40
N ALA A 163 -13.70 10.68 24.23
CA ALA A 163 -15.09 10.27 24.36
C ALA A 163 -15.51 9.28 23.26
N THR A 164 -15.08 9.52 22.02
CA THR A 164 -15.31 8.59 20.89
C THR A 164 -14.65 7.24 21.16
N VAL A 165 -13.37 7.24 21.57
CA VAL A 165 -12.62 6.02 21.87
C VAL A 165 -13.25 5.26 23.04
N ALA A 166 -13.61 5.95 24.13
CA ALA A 166 -14.29 5.34 25.27
C ALA A 166 -15.63 4.72 24.88
N SER A 167 -16.40 5.38 24.01
CA SER A 167 -17.65 4.83 23.46
C SER A 167 -17.42 3.57 22.63
N LEU A 168 -16.41 3.56 21.75
CA LEU A 168 -16.05 2.39 20.95
C LEU A 168 -15.58 1.22 21.82
N VAL A 169 -14.73 1.48 22.82
CA VAL A 169 -14.26 0.46 23.78
C VAL A 169 -15.45 -0.13 24.55
N THR A 170 -16.36 0.72 25.03
CA THR A 170 -17.58 0.26 25.73
C THR A 170 -18.47 -0.57 24.82
N ARG A 171 -18.63 -0.17 23.56
CA ARG A 171 -19.50 -0.86 22.60
C ARG A 171 -18.95 -2.21 22.14
N PHE A 172 -17.63 -2.34 21.96
CA PHE A 172 -17.01 -3.52 21.37
C PHE A 172 -16.20 -4.38 22.36
N GLY A 173 -16.11 -3.98 23.63
CA GLY A 173 -15.34 -4.69 24.65
C GLY A 173 -13.83 -4.45 24.54
N GLY A 174 -13.40 -3.36 23.91
CA GLY A 174 -11.99 -3.01 23.69
C GLY A 174 -11.45 -3.40 22.31
N PHE A 175 -10.16 -3.14 22.11
CA PHE A 175 -9.41 -3.48 20.90
C PHE A 175 -8.33 -4.50 21.24
N ASP A 176 -8.29 -5.59 20.46
CA ASP A 176 -7.28 -6.65 20.58
C ASP A 176 -5.98 -6.25 19.86
N LEU A 177 -6.09 -5.41 18.83
CA LEU A 177 -4.98 -4.89 18.04
C LEU A 177 -5.20 -3.41 17.72
N VAL A 178 -4.18 -2.61 17.98
CA VAL A 178 -4.06 -1.25 17.42
C VAL A 178 -2.89 -1.27 16.44
N ILE A 179 -3.16 -0.94 15.18
CA ILE A 179 -2.17 -0.93 14.10
C ILE A 179 -2.24 0.41 13.39
N GLY A 180 -1.11 0.89 12.89
CA GLY A 180 -1.13 2.04 12.00
C GLY A 180 0.10 2.18 11.12
N GLY A 181 -0.14 2.70 9.92
CA GLY A 181 0.91 3.05 8.96
C GLY A 181 1.48 4.43 9.23
N SER A 182 2.72 4.69 8.78
CA SER A 182 3.23 6.06 8.77
C SER A 182 2.46 6.87 7.72
N PRO A 183 1.91 8.05 8.05
CA PRO A 183 1.19 8.91 7.08
C PRO A 183 2.11 9.59 6.03
N CYS A 184 3.35 9.11 5.83
CA CYS A 184 4.38 9.84 5.08
C CYS A 184 4.63 9.32 3.65
N ASN A 185 4.35 10.22 2.69
CA ASN A 185 4.80 10.42 1.30
C ASN A 185 5.31 9.27 0.39
N ASN A 186 4.69 9.27 -0.81
CA ASN A 186 5.03 8.63 -2.09
C ASN A 186 6.42 7.98 -2.18
N LEU A 187 6.52 6.70 -1.81
CA LEU A 187 7.70 5.87 -2.17
C LEU A 187 7.66 5.40 -3.63
N ALA A 188 6.56 5.64 -4.36
CA ALA A 188 6.46 5.36 -5.79
C ALA A 188 7.43 6.27 -6.58
N GLY A 189 8.47 5.67 -7.17
CA GLY A 189 9.62 6.36 -7.77
C GLY A 189 9.29 7.45 -8.80
N CYS A 190 8.13 7.41 -9.45
CA CYS A 190 7.71 8.43 -10.43
C CYS A 190 7.04 9.68 -9.83
N ASN A 191 6.66 9.66 -8.54
CA ASN A 191 5.94 10.75 -7.85
C ASN A 191 6.66 11.25 -6.59
N ARG A 192 7.99 11.07 -6.48
CA ARG A 192 8.80 11.51 -5.32
C ARG A 192 8.83 13.03 -5.05
N TYR A 193 8.20 13.85 -5.89
CA TYR A 193 8.34 15.31 -5.87
C TYR A 193 7.25 16.07 -5.09
N SER A 194 6.08 15.48 -4.81
CA SER A 194 5.05 16.18 -4.02
C SER A 194 4.97 15.67 -2.59
N ARG A 195 5.02 16.61 -1.64
CA ARG A 195 4.86 16.36 -0.20
C ARG A 195 3.37 16.44 0.19
N ASP A 196 2.54 15.60 -0.42
CA ASP A 196 1.09 15.58 -0.15
C ASP A 196 0.76 14.41 0.79
N GLY A 197 0.30 14.71 2.01
CA GLY A 197 -0.14 13.67 2.98
C GLY A 197 0.14 13.95 4.46
N LEU A 198 0.71 15.11 4.81
CA LEU A 198 0.99 15.47 6.22
C LEU A 198 -0.23 16.02 6.99
N GLU A 199 -1.41 16.09 6.37
CA GLU A 199 -2.63 16.64 6.98
C GLU A 199 -3.48 15.59 7.72
N GLY A 200 -2.84 14.52 8.20
CA GLY A 200 -3.47 13.46 8.97
C GLY A 200 -4.11 13.91 10.28
#